data_AF-X0ZL84-F1
#
_entry.id   AF-X0ZL84-F1
#
_cell.length_a   1.000
_cell.length_b   1.000
_cell.length_c   1.000
_cell.angle_alpha   90.00
_cell.angle_beta   90.00
_cell.angle_gamma   90.00
#
_symmetry.space_group_name_H-M   'P 1'
#
loop_
_entity.id
_entity.type
_entity.pdbx_description
1 polymer ?
#
loop_
_entity_poly.entity_id
_entity_poly.type
_entity_poly.pdbx_seq_one_letter_code
_entity_poly.pdbx_strand_id
1 'polypeptide(L)' 'NNHGTGCTLSSAIASYMAKGNDIEEAVQMAKEFMNHAIRAGAAYKIGHGHGPVHHFFQWWE' A
#
# COMPACT_ATOMS: atom_id res chain seq x y z
N ASN A 1 11.14 -0.38 5.53
CA ASN A 1 9.85 0.15 6.00
C ASN A 1 8.71 -0.72 5.49
N ASN A 2 8.14 -1.56 6.35
CA ASN A 2 7.09 -2.52 6.00
C ASN A 2 5.99 -2.64 7.08
N HIS A 3 5.99 -1.75 8.06
CA HIS A 3 4.91 -1.69 9.04
C HIS A 3 3.59 -1.33 8.35
N GLY A 4 2.50 -1.99 8.74
CA GLY A 4 1.18 -1.76 8.17
C GLY A 4 0.91 -2.40 6.80
N THR A 5 1.84 -3.22 6.26
CA THR A 5 1.68 -3.86 4.93
C THR A 5 0.38 -4.65 4.83
N GLY A 6 0.04 -5.47 5.84
CA GLY A 6 -1.20 -6.26 5.85
C GLY A 6 -2.47 -5.41 5.84
N CYS A 7 -2.53 -4.39 6.72
CA CYS A 7 -3.66 -3.46 6.79
C CYS A 7 -3.81 -2.64 5.51
N THR A 8 -2.69 -2.23 4.91
CA THR A 8 -2.68 -1.48 3.64
C THR A 8 -3.19 -2.35 2.50
N LEU A 9 -2.70 -3.58 2.40
CA LEU A 9 -3.10 -4.51 1.35
C LEU A 9 -4.59 -4.85 1.45
N SER A 10 -5.09 -5.19 2.65
CA SER A 10 -6.53 -5.49 2.83
C SER A 10 -7.42 -4.29 2.52
N SER A 11 -7.01 -3.09 2.94
CA SER A 11 -7.74 -1.85 2.65
C SER A 11 -7.74 -1.52 1.15
N ALA A 12 -6.62 -1.75 0.45
CA ALA A 12 -6.52 -1.57 -0.99
C ALA A 12 -7.41 -2.55 -1.75
N ILE A 13 -7.43 -3.84 -1.38
CA ILE A 13 -8.32 -4.85 -1.97
C ILE A 13 -9.79 -4.40 -1.80
N ALA A 14 -10.20 -4.08 -0.58
CA ALA A 14 -11.56 -3.64 -0.31
C ALA A 14 -11.95 -2.39 -1.12
N SER A 15 -11.02 -1.45 -1.27
CA SER A 15 -11.22 -0.23 -2.06
C SER A 15 -11.36 -0.51 -3.55
N TYR A 16 -10.55 -1.40 -4.12
CA TYR A 16 -10.67 -1.78 -5.53
C TYR A 16 -11.93 -2.59 -5.80
N MET A 17 -12.34 -3.48 -4.90
CA MET A 17 -13.64 -4.16 -5.00
C MET A 17 -14.80 -3.16 -4.96
N ALA A 18 -14.75 -2.16 -4.07
CA ALA A 18 -15.77 -1.11 -3.99
C ALA A 18 -15.88 -0.25 -5.26
N LYS A 19 -14.84 -0.23 -6.11
CA LYS A 19 -14.85 0.41 -7.43
C LYS A 19 -15.46 -0.45 -8.54
N GLY A 20 -15.92 -1.67 -8.23
CA GLY A 20 -16.59 -2.57 -9.16
C GLY A 20 -15.69 -3.63 -9.82
N ASN A 21 -14.43 -3.73 -9.41
CA ASN A 21 -13.54 -4.80 -9.89
C ASN A 21 -13.90 -6.13 -9.24
N ASP A 22 -13.66 -7.24 -9.94
CA ASP A 22 -13.77 -8.56 -9.32
C ASP A 22 -12.63 -8.79 -8.31
N ILE A 23 -12.69 -9.91 -7.58
CA ILE A 23 -11.73 -10.19 -6.51
C ILE A 23 -10.31 -10.42 -7.05
N GLU A 24 -10.14 -11.03 -8.22
CA GLU A 24 -8.82 -11.32 -8.77
C GLU A 24 -8.15 -10.04 -9.25
N GLU A 25 -8.88 -9.21 -9.99
CA GLU A 25 -8.43 -7.90 -10.45
C GLU A 25 -8.13 -6.97 -9.26
N ALA A 26 -9.02 -6.91 -8.26
CA ALA A 26 -8.80 -6.09 -7.08
C ALA A 26 -7.54 -6.51 -6.30
N VAL A 27 -7.27 -7.82 -6.18
CA VAL A 27 -6.05 -8.33 -5.54
C VAL A 27 -4.82 -7.98 -6.35
N GLN A 28 -4.86 -8.10 -7.68
CA GLN A 28 -3.74 -7.73 -8.54
C GLN A 28 -3.41 -6.23 -8.39
N MET A 29 -4.41 -5.37 -8.53
CA MET A 29 -4.25 -3.91 -8.38
C MET A 29 -3.74 -3.53 -6.98
N ALA A 30 -4.25 -4.16 -5.93
CA ALA A 30 -3.81 -3.92 -4.56
C ALA A 30 -2.34 -4.31 -4.33
N LYS A 31 -1.87 -5.41 -4.93
CA LYS A 31 -0.46 -5.81 -4.87
C LYS A 31 0.45 -4.82 -5.59
N GLU A 32 0.02 -4.31 -6.74
CA GLU A 32 0.76 -3.27 -7.47
C GLU A 32 0.85 -1.97 -6.64
N PHE A 33 -0.27 -1.52 -6.07
CA PHE A 33 -0.30 -0.38 -5.15
C PHE A 33 0.66 -0.57 -3.97
N MET A 34 0.63 -1.75 -3.34
CA MET A 34 1.46 -2.08 -2.19
C MET A 34 2.96 -2.03 -2.53
N ASN A 35 3.35 -2.56 -3.69
CA ASN A 35 4.74 -2.53 -4.15
C ASN A 35 5.26 -1.10 -4.31
N HIS A 36 4.44 -0.21 -4.89
CA HIS A 36 4.80 1.20 -5.01
C HIS A 36 4.90 1.90 -3.65
N ALA A 37 3.93 1.67 -2.75
CA ALA A 37 3.93 2.25 -1.42
C ALA A 37 5.16 1.83 -0.59
N ILE A 38 5.62 0.58 -0.69
CA ILE A 38 6.84 0.10 -0.03
C ILE A 38 8.08 0.78 -0.62
N ARG A 39 8.17 0.87 -1.94
CA ARG A 39 9.32 1.48 -2.63
C ARG A 39 9.45 2.97 -2.29
N ALA A 40 8.35 3.71 -2.36
CA ALA A 40 8.33 5.13 -2.02
C ALA A 40 8.62 5.37 -0.53
N GLY A 41 8.09 4.52 0.35
CA GLY A 41 8.34 4.63 1.79
C GLY A 41 9.73 4.17 2.23
N ALA A 42 10.56 3.62 1.35
CA ALA A 42 11.83 2.99 1.74
C ALA A 42 12.81 3.97 2.40
N ALA A 43 12.75 5.25 2.05
CA ALA A 43 13.62 6.30 2.59
C ALA A 43 13.13 6.90 3.92
N TYR A 44 11.88 6.64 4.33
CA TYR A 44 11.34 7.20 5.57
C TYR A 44 12.14 6.78 6.80
N LYS A 45 12.38 7.74 7.69
CA LYS A 45 13.03 7.52 9.00
C LYS A 45 12.07 7.92 10.12
N ILE A 46 10.97 7.18 10.21
CA ILE A 46 9.91 7.43 11.19
C ILE A 46 9.97 6.35 12.28
N GLY A 47 10.12 6.79 13.53
CA GLY A 47 10.26 5.90 14.69
C GLY A 47 11.64 5.23 14.77
N HIS A 48 11.76 4.26 15.69
CA HIS A 48 13.02 3.57 16.00
C HIS A 48 13.07 2.12 15.48
N GLY A 49 12.05 1.69 14.72
CA GLY A 49 11.92 0.33 14.19
C GLY A 49 11.69 0.32 12.68
N HIS A 50 10.95 -0.67 12.18
CA HIS A 50 10.56 -0.70 10.77
C HIS A 50 9.52 0.41 10.51
N GLY A 51 9.88 1.38 9.67
CA GLY A 51 8.97 2.48 9.31
C GLY A 51 7.75 2.02 8.50
N PRO A 52 6.75 2.91 8.35
CA PRO A 52 5.54 2.66 7.59
C PRO A 52 5.80 2.71 6.08
N VAL A 53 4.86 2.17 5.32
CA VAL A 53 4.80 2.35 3.86
C VAL A 53 4.31 3.77 3.52
N HIS A 54 4.56 4.23 2.30
CA HIS A 54 4.08 5.54 1.86
C HIS A 54 2.71 5.41 1.21
N HIS A 55 1.63 5.59 1.98
CA HIS A 55 0.26 5.45 1.47
C HIS A 55 -0.07 6.43 0.33
N PHE A 56 0.46 7.65 0.40
CA PHE A 56 0.14 8.73 -0.53
C PHE A 56 1.20 8.97 -1.62
N PHE A 57 1.93 7.92 -2.00
CA PHE A 57 3.08 8.01 -2.92
C PHE A 57 2.73 8.58 -4.31
N GLN A 58 1.45 8.61 -4.65
CA GLN A 58 0.96 9.19 -5.92
C GLN A 58 0.71 10.69 -5.84
N TRP A 59 0.75 11.29 -4.65
CA TRP A 59 0.33 12.67 -4.43
C TRP A 59 1.47 13.58 -3.95
N TRP A 60 2.49 13.04 -3.28
CA TRP A 60 3.64 13.80 -2.81
C TRP A 60 4.82 12.87 -2.46
N GLU A 61 5.99 13.49 -2.23
CA GLU A 61 7.25 12.86 -1.83
C GLU A 61 7.61 13.14 -0.36
#